data_AF-A0A7Y4WAD7-F1
#
_entry.id   AF-A0A7Y4WAD7-F1
#
_cell.length_a   1.000
_cell.length_b   1.000
_cell.length_c   1.000
_cell.angle_alpha   90.00
_cell.angle_beta   90.00
_cell.angle_gamma   90.00
#
_symmetry.space_group_name_H-M   'P 1'
#
loop_
_entity.id
_entity.type
_entity.pdbx_description
1 polymer ?
#
loop_
_entity_poly.entity_id
_entity_poly.type
_entity_poly.pdbx_seq_one_letter_code
_entity_poly.pdbx_strand_id
1 'polypeptide(L)'
;MALITKSLDLPFEAVSPTPNSFEIHKLTDGSGMLVGFVEAQFKPQMTSSERAKNVRFGLYSNPSDKAPHIVAVSLAKLLVERMPTRLNPKEPGSAVLLEAELQSSAGSISSQPEPNQYPARWIGH
;
A
#
# COMPACT_ATOMS: atom_id res chain seq x y z
N MET A 1 -16.93 -7.99 18.49
CA MET A 1 -16.36 -9.02 17.61
C MET A 1 -15.45 -8.34 16.61
N ALA A 2 -14.14 -8.53 16.71
CA ALA A 2 -13.17 -7.96 15.79
C ALA A 2 -12.78 -9.01 14.75
N LEU A 3 -12.95 -8.69 13.47
CA LEU A 3 -12.52 -9.54 12.38
C LEU A 3 -10.99 -9.45 12.27
N ILE A 4 -10.30 -10.43 12.84
CA ILE A 4 -8.89 -10.67 12.57
C ILE A 4 -8.83 -11.27 11.17
N THR A 5 -8.72 -10.42 10.16
CA THR A 5 -8.39 -10.89 8.80
C THR A 5 -6.92 -11.28 8.83
N LYS A 6 -6.65 -12.56 9.09
CA LYS A 6 -5.38 -13.17 8.71
C LYS A 6 -5.24 -12.93 7.22
N SER A 7 -4.19 -12.22 6.82
CA SER A 7 -3.80 -11.98 5.44
C SER A 7 -3.90 -13.30 4.69
N LEU A 8 -4.97 -13.47 3.92
CA LEU A 8 -5.04 -14.54 2.95
C LEU A 8 -3.96 -14.18 1.95
N ASP A 9 -2.91 -15.00 1.92
CA ASP A 9 -1.87 -15.05 0.91
C ASP A 9 -2.35 -14.35 -0.37
N LEU A 10 -1.97 -13.08 -0.55
CA LEU A 10 -2.13 -12.43 -1.84
C LEU A 10 -1.21 -13.23 -2.75
N PRO A 11 -1.75 -14.01 -3.71
CA PRO A 11 -0.90 -14.79 -4.58
C PRO A 11 0.10 -13.82 -5.19
N PHE A 12 1.39 -14.13 -5.02
CA PHE A 12 2.54 -13.37 -5.50
C PHE A 12 2.56 -13.16 -7.03
N GLU A 13 1.51 -13.59 -7.73
CA GLU A 13 1.21 -13.28 -9.13
C GLU A 13 0.61 -11.86 -9.26
N ALA A 14 1.15 -10.89 -8.50
CA ALA A 14 0.80 -9.47 -8.58
C ALA A 14 1.85 -8.69 -9.40
N VAL A 15 2.44 -9.35 -10.40
CA VAL A 15 3.14 -8.64 -11.46
C VAL A 15 2.12 -8.40 -12.55
N SER A 16 1.78 -7.14 -12.81
CA SER A 16 0.91 -6.77 -13.93
C SER A 16 1.30 -7.59 -15.16
N PRO A 17 0.40 -8.41 -15.73
CA PRO A 17 0.72 -9.24 -16.90
C PRO A 17 1.07 -8.38 -18.12
N THR A 18 0.69 -7.10 -18.08
CA THR A 18 1.00 -6.11 -19.10
C THR A 18 2.16 -5.22 -18.61
N PRO A 19 3.31 -5.23 -19.29
CA PRO A 19 4.39 -4.29 -18.98
C PRO A 19 3.87 -2.85 -19.17
N ASN A 20 4.39 -1.91 -18.38
CA ASN A 20 4.08 -0.47 -18.49
C ASN A 20 2.70 -0.08 -17.96
N SER A 21 2.08 -0.93 -17.15
CA SER A 21 0.77 -0.66 -16.57
C SER A 21 0.81 -0.80 -15.05
N PHE A 22 0.07 0.07 -14.37
CA PHE A 22 -0.17 -0.07 -12.94
C PHE A 22 -1.42 -0.89 -12.70
N GLU A 23 -1.39 -1.69 -11.64
CA GLU A 23 -2.55 -2.43 -11.18
C GLU A 23 -3.29 -1.62 -10.12
N ILE A 24 -4.62 -1.60 -10.21
CA ILE A 24 -5.49 -0.96 -9.23
C ILE A 24 -6.43 -2.01 -8.66
N HIS A 25 -6.32 -2.24 -7.35
CA HIS A 25 -7.21 -3.13 -6.60
C HIS A 25 -8.29 -2.31 -5.94
N LYS A 26 -9.56 -2.60 -6.26
CA LYS A 26 -10.71 -2.05 -5.54
C LYS A 26 -11.01 -2.90 -4.31
N LEU A 27 -11.07 -2.28 -3.14
CA LEU A 27 -11.41 -2.93 -1.88
C LEU A 27 -12.95 -2.99 -1.70
N THR A 28 -13.40 -3.80 -0.75
CA THR A 28 -14.83 -4.02 -0.47
C THR A 28 -15.54 -2.78 0.05
N ASP A 29 -14.80 -1.83 0.63
CA ASP A 29 -15.31 -0.53 1.07
C ASP A 29 -15.38 0.49 -0.09
N GLY A 30 -15.04 0.08 -1.32
CA GLY A 30 -15.03 0.92 -2.50
C GLY A 30 -13.77 1.75 -2.70
N SER A 31 -12.83 1.74 -1.73
CA SER A 31 -11.53 2.40 -1.89
C SER A 31 -10.64 1.65 -2.89
N GLY A 32 -9.60 2.31 -3.39
CA GLY A 32 -8.67 1.74 -4.36
C GLY A 32 -7.23 1.77 -3.88
N MET A 33 -6.48 0.72 -4.19
CA MET A 33 -5.05 0.57 -3.94
C MET A 33 -4.31 0.51 -5.28
N LEU A 34 -3.31 1.37 -5.45
CA LEU A 34 -2.39 1.34 -6.59
C LEU A 34 -1.18 0.48 -6.24
N VAL A 35 -0.84 -0.46 -7.10
CA VAL A 35 0.30 -1.36 -6.92
C VAL A 35 1.41 -0.99 -7.90
N GLY A 36 2.64 -0.99 -7.41
CA GLY A 36 3.83 -0.77 -8.22
C GLY A 36 5.11 -1.01 -7.42
N PHE A 37 6.23 -0.60 -7.99
CA PHE A 37 7.56 -0.86 -7.45
C PHE A 37 8.25 0.43 -7.01
N VAL A 38 9.02 0.38 -5.94
CA VAL A 38 9.78 1.52 -5.39
C VAL A 38 11.22 1.15 -5.08
N GLU A 39 12.06 2.18 -5.01
CA GLU A 39 13.45 2.04 -4.56
C GLU A 39 13.53 1.65 -3.08
N ALA A 40 14.60 0.95 -2.70
CA ALA A 40 14.82 0.43 -1.34
C ALA A 40 14.75 1.50 -0.25
N GLN A 41 15.19 2.73 -0.54
CA GLN A 41 15.19 3.85 0.40
C GLN A 41 13.78 4.27 0.87
N PHE A 42 12.73 3.96 0.10
CA PHE A 42 11.35 4.31 0.45
C PHE A 42 10.65 3.23 1.29
N LYS A 43 11.21 2.02 1.37
CA LYS A 43 10.63 0.89 2.12
C LYS A 43 10.32 1.23 3.59
N PRO A 44 11.20 1.88 4.37
CA PRO A 44 10.92 2.22 5.77
C PRO A 44 9.74 3.20 5.91
N GLN A 45 9.63 4.16 4.98
CA GLN A 45 8.60 5.20 4.99
C GLN A 45 7.21 4.66 4.60
N MET A 46 7.17 3.49 3.93
CA MET A 46 5.93 2.81 3.55
C MET A 46 5.43 1.83 4.63
N THR A 47 6.29 1.42 5.57
CA THR A 47 6.02 0.30 6.50
C THR A 47 6.10 0.66 7.99
N SER A 48 6.77 1.75 8.37
CA SER A 48 7.00 2.12 9.77
C SER A 48 6.00 3.17 10.29
N SER A 49 5.76 3.15 11.61
CA SER A 49 5.12 4.25 12.36
C SER A 49 5.89 5.58 12.26
N GLU A 50 7.15 5.56 11.82
CA GLU A 50 7.97 6.73 11.49
C GLU A 50 7.65 7.30 10.11
N ARG A 51 6.37 7.24 9.73
CA ARG A 51 5.89 7.76 8.45
C ARG A 51 6.10 9.27 8.42
N ALA A 52 7.00 9.76 7.57
CA ALA A 52 7.07 11.18 7.29
C ALA A 52 5.69 11.67 6.83
N LYS A 53 5.30 12.88 7.26
CA LYS A 53 3.94 13.40 7.02
C LYS A 53 3.58 13.41 5.53
N ASN A 54 4.55 13.70 4.67
CA ASN A 54 4.45 13.61 3.24
C ASN A 54 5.72 12.93 2.70
N VAL A 55 5.56 11.96 1.82
CA VAL A 55 6.69 11.25 1.20
C VAL A 55 6.56 11.40 -0.30
N ARG A 56 7.56 12.01 -0.94
CA ARG A 56 7.69 12.05 -2.40
C ARG A 56 8.50 10.86 -2.87
N PHE A 57 7.99 10.13 -3.85
CA PHE A 57 8.64 8.93 -4.36
C PHE A 57 8.25 8.68 -5.81
N GLY A 58 9.10 7.92 -6.50
CA GLY A 58 8.80 7.36 -7.81
C GLY A 58 8.17 5.98 -7.66
N LEU A 59 6.96 5.80 -8.21
CA LEU A 59 6.32 4.49 -8.35
C LEU A 59 6.52 3.99 -9.79
N TYR A 60 7.17 2.85 -9.92
CA TYR A 60 7.50 2.21 -11.19
C TYR A 60 6.47 1.12 -11.51
N SER A 61 6.05 1.02 -12.77
CA SER A 61 5.10 -0.01 -13.19
C SER A 61 5.69 -1.43 -13.28
N ASN A 62 7.02 -1.54 -13.34
CA ASN A 62 7.73 -2.81 -13.52
C ASN A 62 8.85 -2.93 -12.47
N PRO A 63 9.20 -4.15 -12.04
CA PRO A 63 10.37 -4.36 -11.18
C PRO A 63 11.66 -4.04 -11.95
N SER A 64 12.67 -3.55 -11.22
CA SER A 64 14.01 -3.34 -11.74
C SER A 64 15.04 -3.39 -10.60
N ASP A 65 16.33 -3.42 -10.94
CA ASP A 65 17.40 -3.31 -9.93
C ASP A 65 17.30 -2.01 -9.11
N LYS A 66 16.77 -0.94 -9.71
CA LYS A 66 16.56 0.34 -9.02
C LYS A 66 15.33 0.30 -8.11
N ALA A 67 14.26 -0.33 -8.57
CA ALA A 67 12.99 -0.43 -7.85
C ALA A 67 12.58 -1.90 -7.65
N PRO A 68 13.21 -2.62 -6.70
CA PRO A 68 12.96 -4.03 -6.51
C PRO A 68 11.77 -4.33 -5.58
N HIS A 69 11.23 -3.33 -4.88
CA HIS A 69 10.23 -3.56 -3.84
C HIS A 69 8.82 -3.22 -4.31
N ILE A 70 7.94 -4.22 -4.30
CA ILE A 70 6.52 -4.02 -4.54
C ILE A 70 5.85 -3.32 -3.33
N VAL A 71 4.97 -2.37 -3.62
CA VAL A 71 4.16 -1.66 -2.63
C VAL A 71 2.73 -1.49 -3.15
N ALA A 72 1.78 -1.43 -2.22
CA ALA A 72 0.41 -1.03 -2.49
C ALA A 72 0.11 0.25 -1.72
N VAL A 73 -0.30 1.31 -2.44
CA VAL A 73 -0.60 2.63 -1.85
C VAL A 73 -2.06 2.99 -2.08
N SER A 74 -2.70 3.56 -1.07
CA SER A 74 -4.09 4.03 -1.17
C SER A 74 -4.20 5.17 -2.16
N LEU A 75 -5.04 5.03 -3.19
CA LEU A 75 -5.31 6.08 -4.19
C LEU A 75 -5.80 7.37 -3.55
N ALA A 76 -6.64 7.27 -2.51
CA ALA A 76 -7.15 8.43 -1.78
C ALA A 76 -6.07 9.24 -1.04
N LYS A 77 -4.85 8.70 -0.90
CA LYS A 77 -3.72 9.34 -0.23
C LYS A 77 -2.60 9.71 -1.20
N LEU A 78 -2.79 9.43 -2.49
CA LEU A 78 -1.79 9.66 -3.52
C LEU A 78 -2.08 10.97 -4.22
N LEU A 79 -1.21 11.96 -4.03
CA LEU A 79 -1.20 13.16 -4.86
C LEU A 79 -0.30 12.92 -6.05
N VAL A 80 -0.89 13.05 -7.23
CA VAL A 80 -0.19 12.91 -8.51
C VAL A 80 -0.12 14.30 -9.13
N GLU A 81 1.07 14.89 -9.14
CA GLU A 81 1.28 16.22 -9.72
C GLU A 81 1.27 16.19 -11.25
N ARG A 82 1.64 15.04 -11.86
CA ARG A 82 1.85 14.91 -13.32
C ARG A 82 1.39 13.54 -13.84
N MET A 83 1.03 13.50 -15.12
CA MET A 83 0.71 12.24 -15.80
C MET A 83 1.92 11.27 -15.76
N PRO A 84 1.69 9.95 -15.60
CA PRO A 84 2.75 8.95 -15.63
C PRO A 84 3.56 9.03 -16.93
N THR A 85 4.88 8.92 -16.83
CA THR A 85 5.79 9.07 -17.98
C THR A 85 6.53 7.76 -18.26
N ARG A 86 6.60 7.35 -19.53
CA ARG A 86 7.40 6.18 -19.94
C ARG A 86 8.89 6.52 -19.86
N LEU A 87 9.68 5.69 -19.18
CA LEU A 87 11.11 5.96 -18.96
C LEU A 87 11.92 5.92 -20.26
N ASN A 88 11.63 4.97 -21.15
CA ASN A 88 12.18 4.90 -22.49
C ASN A 88 11.05 4.87 -23.53
N PRO A 89 10.76 6.01 -24.19
CA PRO A 89 9.71 6.11 -25.21
C PRO A 89 9.91 5.16 -26.39
N LYS A 90 11.17 4.79 -26.69
CA LYS A 90 11.52 3.95 -27.85
C LYS A 90 11.31 2.46 -27.59
N GLU A 91 11.13 2.06 -26.33
CA GLU A 91 10.89 0.67 -25.94
C GLU A 91 9.42 0.47 -25.58
N PRO A 92 8.66 -0.32 -26.38
CA PRO A 92 7.24 -0.55 -26.15
C PRO A 92 6.91 -1.16 -24.79
N GLY A 93 7.87 -1.85 -24.15
CA GLY A 93 7.77 -2.48 -22.82
C GLY A 93 8.53 -1.75 -21.70
N SER A 94 8.91 -0.48 -21.92
CA SER A 94 9.57 0.30 -20.87
C SER A 94 8.61 0.64 -19.73
N ALA A 95 9.09 0.44 -18.51
CA ALA A 95 8.41 0.89 -17.30
C ALA A 95 7.94 2.35 -17.39
N VAL A 96 6.80 2.61 -16.77
CA VAL A 96 6.21 3.92 -16.57
C VAL A 96 6.53 4.34 -15.14
N LEU A 97 6.95 5.59 -15.00
CA LEU A 97 7.20 6.23 -13.73
C LEU A 97 6.04 7.16 -13.41
N LEU A 98 5.49 6.98 -12.21
CA LEU A 98 4.57 7.90 -11.58
C LEU A 98 5.30 8.59 -10.42
N GLU A 99 5.57 9.89 -10.57
CA GLU A 99 6.03 10.71 -9.46
C GLU A 99 4.81 11.08 -8.61
N ALA A 100 4.85 10.70 -7.32
CA ALA A 100 3.73 10.89 -6.43
C ALA A 100 4.18 11.33 -5.04
N GLU A 101 3.25 11.99 -4.35
CA GLU A 101 3.37 12.32 -2.95
C GLU A 101 2.32 11.53 -2.16
N LEU A 102 2.78 10.75 -1.17
CA LEU A 102 1.91 10.05 -0.25
C LEU A 102 1.58 10.95 0.93
N GLN A 103 0.32 11.33 1.03
CA GLN A 103 -0.18 12.11 2.17
C GLN A 103 -0.43 11.19 3.36
N SER A 104 0.13 11.54 4.51
CA SER A 104 -0.18 10.84 5.75
C SER A 104 -1.58 11.23 6.22
N SER A 105 -2.40 10.23 6.51
CA SER A 105 -3.59 10.42 7.33
C SER A 105 -3.17 10.42 8.80
N ALA A 106 -2.89 11.58 9.38
CA ALA A 106 -3.00 11.71 10.82
C ALA A 106 -4.51 11.69 11.16
N GLY A 107 -5.03 10.51 11.49
CA GLY A 107 -6.46 10.28 11.72
C GLY A 107 -6.67 9.17 12.75
N SER A 108 -6.55 9.58 14.02
CA SER A 108 -7.06 8.99 15.27
C SER A 108 -6.82 7.51 15.56
N ILE A 109 -5.94 7.28 16.53
CA ILE A 109 -6.13 6.26 17.56
C ILE A 109 -7.55 6.48 18.11
N SER A 110 -8.50 5.61 17.78
CA SER A 110 -9.76 5.52 18.50
C SER A 110 -9.71 4.22 19.30
N SER A 111 -9.66 4.40 20.62
CA SER A 111 -9.46 3.37 21.63
C SER A 111 -10.39 2.18 21.42
N GLN A 112 -9.78 1.01 21.34
CA GLN A 112 -10.42 -0.27 21.53
C GLN A 112 -11.15 -0.24 22.88
N PRO A 113 -12.48 -0.44 22.98
CA PRO A 113 -13.10 -0.67 24.27
C PRO A 113 -12.61 -2.03 24.79
N GLU A 114 -12.10 -2.02 26.02
CA GLU A 114 -11.60 -3.18 26.74
C GLU A 114 -12.60 -4.35 26.71
N PRO A 115 -12.18 -5.60 26.47
CA PRO A 115 -13.08 -6.73 26.63
C PRO A 115 -13.40 -6.89 28.12
N ASN A 116 -14.65 -6.57 28.44
CA ASN A 116 -15.32 -6.79 29.71
C ASN A 116 -14.97 -8.17 30.28
N GLN A 117 -14.15 -8.21 31.33
CA GLN A 117 -13.89 -9.40 32.14
C GLN A 117 -15.16 -9.72 32.92
N TYR A 118 -15.94 -10.69 32.44
CA TYR A 118 -16.94 -11.33 33.30
C TYR A 118 -16.21 -12.28 34.26
N PRO A 119 -16.32 -12.11 35.59
CA PRO A 119 -15.78 -13.08 36.53
C PRO A 119 -16.61 -14.36 36.48
N ALA A 120 -15.93 -15.49 36.28
CA ALA A 120 -16.50 -16.82 36.44
C ALA A 120 -17.00 -16.99 37.88
N ARG A 121 -18.32 -17.06 38.09
CA ARG A 121 -18.90 -17.57 39.33
C ARG A 121 -18.98 -19.09 39.24
N TRP A 122 -17.97 -19.75 39.81
CA TRP A 122 -18.07 -21.13 40.27
C TRP A 122 -18.23 -21.11 41.79
N ILE A 123 -19.39 -21.51 42.30
CA ILE A 123 -19.46 -22.18 43.61
C ILE A 123 -20.62 -23.16 43.57
N GLY A 124 -20.28 -24.45 43.50
CA GLY A 124 -21.10 -25.50 44.06
C GLY A 124 -20.70 -25.68 45.52
N HIS A 125 -21.72 -25.78 46.38
CA HIS A 125 -21.80 -26.67 47.54
C HIS A 125 -23.23 -26.63 48.06
#